data_AF-A0A961MGF0-F1
#
_entry.id   AF-A0A961MGF0-F1
#
_cell.length_a   1.000
_cell.length_b   1.000
_cell.length_c   1.000
_cell.angle_alpha   90.00
_cell.angle_beta   90.00
_cell.angle_gamma   90.00
#
_symmetry.space_group_name_H-M   'P 1'
#
loop_
_entity.id
_entity.type
_entity.pdbx_description
1 polymer ?
#
loop_
_entity_poly.entity_id
_entity_poly.type
_entity_poly.pdbx_seq_one_letter_code
_entity_poly.pdbx_strand_id
1 'polypeptide(L)'
;PNDTMGLARTASIIQAIRAEATNTLLVDNGDYLQGNPMGDYIAYARGMNEGDLHPVIAGMNTLGYGAGTLGNHEFNYGIDFLEKVNAGANYPIVCANFARSLGATPREDDLFAPPYVILEHNLTDGAG
;
A
#
# COMPACT_ATOMS: atom_id res chain seq x y z
N PRO A 1 -13.01 8.25 -18.80
CA PRO A 1 -13.05 7.04 -17.93
C PRO A 1 -12.74 5.82 -18.78
N ASN A 2 -11.77 4.99 -18.39
CA ASN A 2 -11.59 3.68 -19.01
C ASN A 2 -12.43 2.68 -18.23
N ASP A 3 -13.52 2.20 -18.83
CA ASP A 3 -14.49 1.34 -18.14
C ASP A 3 -13.95 -0.06 -17.84
N THR A 4 -12.73 -0.40 -18.26
CA THR A 4 -12.10 -1.70 -17.97
C THR A 4 -11.16 -1.67 -16.76
N MET A 5 -10.93 -0.51 -16.12
CA MET A 5 -9.90 -0.34 -15.09
C MET A 5 -10.46 0.31 -13.80
N GLY A 6 -9.77 0.09 -12.68
CA GLY A 6 -9.99 0.81 -11.42
C GLY A 6 -10.25 -0.09 -10.21
N LEU A 7 -9.79 0.37 -9.04
CA LEU A 7 -9.84 -0.37 -7.77
C LEU A 7 -11.26 -0.83 -7.39
N ALA A 8 -12.28 -0.04 -7.72
CA ALA A 8 -13.68 -0.40 -7.44
C ALA A 8 -14.13 -1.69 -8.15
N ARG A 9 -13.61 -1.98 -9.36
CA ARG A 9 -13.89 -3.24 -10.05
C ARG A 9 -13.06 -4.38 -9.49
N THR A 10 -11.79 -4.12 -9.19
CA THR A 10 -10.90 -5.08 -8.52
C THR A 10 -11.48 -5.53 -7.18
N ALA A 11 -12.13 -4.62 -6.44
CA ALA A 11 -12.82 -4.92 -5.20
C ALA A 11 -13.87 -6.03 -5.35
N SER A 12 -14.68 -6.01 -6.42
CA SER A 12 -15.65 -7.07 -6.69
C SER A 12 -14.99 -8.42 -6.95
N ILE A 13 -13.85 -8.43 -7.65
CA ILE A 13 -13.06 -9.66 -7.90
C ILE A 13 -12.47 -10.19 -6.59
N ILE A 14 -11.90 -9.31 -5.75
CA ILE A 14 -11.40 -9.67 -4.42
C ILE A 14 -12.51 -10.30 -3.59
N GLN A 15 -13.72 -9.72 -3.59
CA GLN A 15 -14.86 -10.27 -2.86
C GLN A 15 -15.29 -11.65 -3.39
N ALA A 16 -15.31 -11.84 -4.73
CA ALA A 16 -15.63 -13.13 -5.33
C ALA A 16 -14.61 -14.22 -4.91
N ILE A 17 -13.31 -13.92 -5.00
CA ILE A 17 -12.25 -14.86 -4.57
C ILE A 17 -12.37 -15.18 -3.07
N ARG A 18 -12.65 -14.19 -2.23
CA ARG A 18 -12.88 -14.39 -0.78
C ARG A 18 -14.10 -15.26 -0.48
N ALA A 19 -15.12 -15.24 -1.34
CA ALA A 19 -16.30 -16.08 -1.18
C ALA A 19 -16.05 -17.55 -1.56
N GLU A 20 -15.06 -17.80 -2.43
CA GLU A 20 -14.72 -19.15 -2.94
C GLU A 20 -13.61 -19.83 -2.14
N ALA A 21 -12.76 -19.05 -1.45
CA ALA A 21 -11.59 -19.57 -0.74
C ALA A 21 -11.76 -19.52 0.78
N THR A 22 -11.43 -20.63 1.44
CA THR A 22 -11.44 -20.75 2.91
C THR A 22 -10.48 -19.78 3.60
N ASN A 23 -9.29 -19.61 3.03
CA ASN A 23 -8.25 -18.72 3.56
C ASN A 23 -7.75 -17.83 2.43
N THR A 24 -7.64 -16.52 2.64
CA THR A 24 -7.12 -15.57 1.63
C THR A 24 -6.20 -14.54 2.26
N LEU A 25 -5.24 -14.06 1.47
CA LEU A 25 -4.40 -12.90 1.78
C LEU A 25 -4.48 -11.92 0.62
N LEU A 26 -4.60 -10.63 0.94
CA LEU A 26 -4.58 -9.54 -0.03
C LEU A 26 -3.33 -8.70 0.20
N VAL A 27 -2.52 -8.51 -0.84
CA VAL A 27 -1.32 -7.67 -0.81
C VAL A 27 -1.31 -6.70 -1.99
N ASP A 28 -0.68 -5.54 -1.81
CA ASP A 28 -0.47 -4.57 -2.88
C ASP A 28 1.00 -4.54 -3.33
N ASN A 29 1.22 -4.35 -4.63
CA ASN A 29 2.56 -4.40 -5.23
C ASN A 29 3.17 -3.01 -5.51
N GLY A 30 2.60 -1.93 -4.97
CA GLY A 30 3.07 -0.56 -5.21
C GLY A 30 2.49 0.06 -6.47
N ASP A 31 3.00 1.25 -6.82
CA ASP A 31 2.49 2.13 -7.87
C ASP A 31 1.00 2.48 -7.69
N TYR A 32 0.58 2.70 -6.45
CA TYR A 32 -0.79 3.10 -6.11
C TYR A 32 -0.99 4.62 -6.07
N LEU A 33 0.09 5.38 -5.88
CA LEU A 33 -0.02 6.82 -5.58
C LEU A 33 -0.10 7.71 -6.83
N GLN A 34 0.57 7.33 -7.92
CA GLN A 34 0.70 8.15 -9.13
C GLN A 34 0.15 7.43 -10.36
N GLY A 35 -0.14 8.19 -11.41
CA GLY A 35 -0.60 7.65 -12.71
C GLY A 35 -2.07 7.94 -13.02
N ASN A 36 -2.74 8.72 -12.16
CA ASN A 36 -4.10 9.16 -12.39
C ASN A 36 -4.32 10.63 -11.92
N PRO A 37 -5.30 11.36 -12.50
CA PRO A 37 -5.56 12.75 -12.14
C PRO A 37 -5.90 12.99 -10.67
N MET A 38 -6.36 11.98 -9.93
CA MET A 38 -6.66 12.11 -8.50
C MET A 38 -5.37 12.23 -7.68
N GLY A 39 -4.33 11.44 -8.00
CA GLY A 39 -3.01 11.58 -7.39
C GLY A 39 -2.41 12.96 -7.64
N ASP A 40 -2.41 13.42 -8.90
CA ASP A 40 -1.86 14.73 -9.27
C ASP A 40 -2.60 15.89 -8.61
N TYR A 41 -3.94 15.82 -8.53
CA TYR A 41 -4.73 16.87 -7.88
C TYR A 41 -4.40 17.02 -6.40
N ILE A 42 -4.18 15.90 -5.70
CA ILE A 42 -3.86 15.93 -4.27
C ILE A 42 -2.42 16.38 -4.05
N ALA A 43 -1.48 15.89 -4.85
CA ALA A 43 -0.08 16.26 -4.74
C ALA A 43 0.17 17.75 -5.03
N TYR A 44 -0.43 18.30 -6.08
CA TYR A 44 -0.06 19.62 -6.59
C TYR A 44 -1.06 20.75 -6.33
N ALA A 45 -2.35 20.44 -6.14
CA ALA A 45 -3.39 21.48 -6.02
C ALA A 45 -4.00 21.55 -4.62
N ARG A 46 -4.51 20.42 -4.10
CA ARG A 46 -5.14 20.38 -2.77
C ARG A 46 -4.10 20.36 -1.63
N GLY A 47 -3.00 19.65 -1.84
CA GLY A 47 -2.06 19.29 -0.78
C GLY A 47 -2.67 18.33 0.24
N MET A 48 -1.85 17.93 1.21
CA MET A 48 -2.26 17.16 2.38
C MET A 48 -1.64 17.77 3.64
N ASN A 49 -2.48 18.05 4.63
CA ASN A 49 -2.05 18.37 5.98
C ASN A 49 -1.66 17.08 6.72
N GLU A 50 -0.97 17.23 7.84
CA GLU A 50 -0.67 16.11 8.72
C GLU A 50 -1.97 15.50 9.27
N GLY A 51 -2.10 14.17 9.17
CA GLY A 51 -3.31 13.44 9.57
C GLY A 51 -4.40 13.34 8.49
N ASP A 52 -4.24 14.00 7.34
CA ASP A 52 -5.18 13.80 6.22
C ASP A 52 -5.05 12.38 5.65
N LEU A 53 -6.19 11.76 5.32
CA LEU A 53 -6.22 10.45 4.68
C LEU A 53 -6.29 10.60 3.15
N HIS A 54 -5.28 10.07 2.45
CA HIS A 54 -5.28 10.05 0.99
C HIS A 54 -6.40 9.14 0.47
N PRO A 55 -7.22 9.54 -0.53
CA PRO A 55 -8.35 8.74 -1.03
C PRO A 55 -7.97 7.36 -1.58
N VAL A 56 -6.77 7.21 -2.16
CA VAL A 56 -6.27 5.88 -2.56
C VAL A 56 -6.14 4.97 -1.33
N ILE A 57 -5.48 5.47 -0.28
CA ILE A 57 -5.29 4.73 0.97
C ILE A 57 -6.63 4.48 1.66
N ALA A 58 -7.57 5.45 1.63
CA ALA A 58 -8.92 5.24 2.10
C ALA A 58 -9.60 4.05 1.39
N GLY A 59 -9.52 4.01 0.05
CA GLY A 59 -10.02 2.89 -0.75
C GLY A 59 -9.36 1.56 -0.39
N MET A 60 -8.02 1.52 -0.32
CA MET A 60 -7.29 0.30 0.04
C MET A 60 -7.63 -0.18 1.46
N ASN A 61 -7.75 0.74 2.43
CA ASN A 61 -8.14 0.42 3.80
C ASN A 61 -9.51 -0.29 3.85
N THR A 62 -10.46 0.08 2.98
CA THR A 62 -11.78 -0.62 2.91
C THR A 62 -11.69 -2.05 2.42
N LEU A 63 -10.62 -2.42 1.71
CA LEU A 63 -10.47 -3.74 1.11
C LEU A 63 -9.74 -4.72 2.03
N GLY A 64 -9.16 -4.26 3.14
CA GLY A 64 -8.48 -5.10 4.12
C GLY A 64 -7.24 -5.77 3.53
N TYR A 65 -6.29 -4.96 3.05
CA TYR A 65 -4.96 -5.43 2.68
C TYR A 65 -4.21 -5.90 3.94
N GLY A 66 -3.45 -6.99 3.81
CA GLY A 66 -2.58 -7.52 4.87
C GLY A 66 -1.19 -6.87 4.86
N ALA A 67 -0.69 -6.50 3.68
CA ALA A 67 0.56 -5.76 3.51
C ALA A 67 0.61 -5.07 2.14
N GLY A 68 1.49 -4.09 2.00
CA GLY A 68 1.83 -3.48 0.72
C GLY A 68 3.34 -3.26 0.58
N THR A 69 3.78 -2.89 -0.62
CA THR A 69 5.16 -2.45 -0.89
C THR A 69 5.16 -1.13 -1.66
N LEU A 70 6.34 -0.53 -1.74
CA LEU A 70 6.59 0.65 -2.56
C LEU A 70 6.98 0.21 -3.98
N GLY A 71 6.35 0.81 -4.97
CA GLY A 71 6.78 0.82 -6.37
C GLY A 71 7.67 2.03 -6.65
N ASN A 72 8.07 2.19 -7.91
CA ASN A 72 8.95 3.30 -8.27
C ASN A 72 8.19 4.63 -8.36
N HIS A 73 6.87 4.61 -8.58
CA HIS A 73 6.08 5.81 -8.76
C HIS A 73 5.65 6.49 -7.45
N GLU A 74 5.78 5.81 -6.31
CA GLU A 74 5.57 6.39 -4.97
C GLU A 74 6.51 7.57 -4.67
N PHE A 75 7.67 7.62 -5.31
CA PHE A 75 8.70 8.64 -5.07
C PHE A 75 8.51 9.94 -5.87
N ASN A 76 7.59 9.96 -6.83
CA ASN A 76 7.45 11.07 -7.79
C ASN A 76 7.03 12.40 -7.15
N TYR A 77 6.35 12.36 -6.01
CA TYR A 77 5.87 13.55 -5.30
C TYR A 77 6.75 13.93 -4.10
N GLY A 78 7.89 13.27 -3.94
CA GLY A 78 8.82 13.47 -2.83
C GLY A 78 8.52 12.64 -1.59
N ILE A 79 9.56 12.43 -0.78
CA ILE A 79 9.53 11.54 0.38
C ILE A 79 8.55 12.03 1.45
N ASP A 80 8.52 13.33 1.73
CA ASP A 80 7.61 13.91 2.74
C ASP A 80 6.13 13.66 2.41
N PHE A 81 5.77 13.68 1.13
CA PHE A 81 4.40 13.39 0.70
C PHE A 81 4.09 11.90 0.81
N LEU A 82 5.03 11.04 0.40
CA LEU A 82 4.91 9.59 0.55
C LEU A 82 4.68 9.19 2.02
N GLU A 83 5.43 9.78 2.95
CA GLU A 83 5.26 9.52 4.39
C GLU A 83 3.88 9.91 4.89
N LYS A 84 3.39 11.10 4.51
CA LYS A 84 2.04 11.57 4.88
C LYS A 84 0.95 10.64 4.35
N VAL A 85 1.07 10.18 3.11
CA VAL A 85 0.12 9.25 2.50
C VAL A 85 0.13 7.91 3.24
N ASN A 86 1.32 7.34 3.45
CA ASN A 86 1.49 6.01 4.04
C ASN A 86 1.15 5.97 5.53
N ALA A 87 1.24 7.09 6.24
CA ALA A 87 0.78 7.22 7.62
C ALA A 87 -0.73 6.91 7.80
N GLY A 88 -1.52 7.01 6.72
CA GLY A 88 -2.94 6.66 6.74
C GLY A 88 -3.26 5.18 6.48
N ALA A 89 -2.27 4.34 6.17
CA ALA A 89 -2.50 2.93 5.83
C ALA A 89 -2.77 2.10 7.10
N ASN A 90 -3.82 1.28 7.07
CA ASN A 90 -4.17 0.37 8.17
C ASN A 90 -3.40 -0.97 8.13
N TYR A 91 -2.40 -1.07 7.27
CA TYR A 91 -1.63 -2.28 7.01
C TYR A 91 -0.15 -1.91 6.86
N PRO A 92 0.77 -2.83 7.19
CA PRO A 92 2.20 -2.59 7.06
C PRO A 92 2.60 -2.42 5.59
N ILE A 93 3.44 -1.41 5.35
CA ILE A 93 4.16 -1.24 4.08
C ILE A 93 5.61 -1.63 4.30
N VAL A 94 6.11 -2.54 3.48
CA VAL A 94 7.49 -3.07 3.57
C VAL A 94 8.32 -2.65 2.38
N CYS A 95 9.63 -2.47 2.58
CA CYS A 95 10.58 -2.23 1.50
C CYS A 95 11.99 -2.59 2.00
N ALA A 96 12.60 -3.62 1.41
CA ALA A 96 13.87 -4.16 1.91
C ALA A 96 15.13 -3.49 1.36
N ASN A 97 15.00 -2.64 0.34
CA ASN A 97 16.11 -2.14 -0.45
C ASN A 97 16.14 -0.60 -0.59
N PHE A 98 15.31 0.11 0.17
CA PHE A 98 15.32 1.57 0.19
C PHE A 98 15.76 2.10 1.56
N ALA A 99 16.91 2.77 1.60
CA ALA A 99 17.51 3.34 2.79
C ALA A 99 17.50 4.87 2.74
N ARG A 100 17.19 5.50 3.87
CA ARG A 100 17.35 6.93 4.12
C ARG A 100 18.83 7.30 4.22
N SER A 101 19.62 6.43 4.83
CA SER A 101 21.07 6.54 4.89
C SER A 101 21.72 5.15 4.94
N LEU A 102 22.91 5.02 4.37
CA LEU A 102 23.66 3.76 4.33
C LEU A 102 24.58 3.66 5.55
N GLY A 103 24.62 2.49 6.15
CA GLY A 103 25.54 2.15 7.24
C GLY A 103 26.90 1.66 6.72
N ALA A 104 27.77 1.19 7.62
CA ALA A 104 29.03 0.56 7.20
C ALA A 104 28.79 -0.84 6.62
N THR A 105 27.65 -1.46 6.97
CA THR A 105 27.17 -2.72 6.40
C THR A 105 25.69 -2.62 6.05
N PRO A 106 25.16 -3.47 5.15
CA PRO A 106 23.72 -3.48 4.82
C PRO A 106 22.79 -3.73 6.02
N ARG A 107 23.32 -4.28 7.13
CA ARG A 107 22.54 -4.47 8.37
C ARG A 107 22.42 -3.21 9.21
N GLU A 108 23.22 -2.20 8.91
CA GLU A 108 23.28 -0.92 9.59
C GLU A 108 22.61 0.20 8.76
N ASP A 109 22.05 -0.13 7.59
CA ASP A 109 21.30 0.82 6.79
C ASP A 109 20.05 1.29 7.56
N ASP A 110 19.83 2.60 7.54
CA ASP A 110 18.60 3.22 8.05
C ASP A 110 17.51 3.08 6.99
N LEU A 111 16.77 1.97 7.04
CA LEU A 111 15.74 1.66 6.05
C LEU A 111 14.54 2.60 6.16
N PHE A 112 13.99 2.99 5.01
CA PHE A 112 12.83 3.88 4.94
C PHE A 112 11.57 3.24 5.53
N ALA A 113 11.41 1.94 5.31
CA ALA A 113 10.32 1.10 5.81
C ALA A 113 10.90 -0.22 6.33
N PRO A 114 10.16 -0.98 7.17
CA PRO A 114 10.59 -2.31 7.59
C PRO A 114 10.88 -3.21 6.37
N PRO A 115 11.96 -4.01 6.39
CA PRO A 115 12.31 -4.85 5.25
C PRO A 115 11.34 -6.03 5.06
N TYR A 116 10.65 -6.44 6.12
CA TYR A 116 9.63 -7.49 6.11
C TYR A 116 8.69 -7.31 7.32
N VAL A 117 7.59 -8.06 7.29
CA VAL A 117 6.66 -8.23 8.41
C VAL A 117 6.26 -9.69 8.51
N ILE A 118 6.04 -10.19 9.72
CA ILE A 118 5.45 -11.51 9.96
C ILE A 118 4.00 -11.28 10.37
N LEU A 119 3.06 -11.77 9.56
CA LEU A 119 1.63 -11.68 9.84
C LEU A 119 1.15 -13.00 10.46
N GLU A 120 0.69 -12.95 11.71
CA GLU A 120 0.12 -14.11 12.39
C GLU A 120 -1.38 -14.20 12.08
N HIS A 121 -1.82 -15.36 11.58
CA HIS A 121 -3.22 -15.60 11.21
C HIS A 121 -3.68 -16.98 11.70
N ASN A 122 -4.92 -17.05 12.17
CA ASN A 122 -5.62 -18.32 12.36
C ASN A 122 -6.18 -18.77 11.01
N LEU A 123 -5.84 -19.98 10.59
CA LEU A 123 -6.28 -20.56 9.33
C LEU A 123 -7.19 -21.76 9.62
N THR A 124 -8.20 -21.95 8.79
CA THR A 124 -8.99 -23.19 8.79
C THR A 124 -8.29 -24.22 7.93
N ASP A 125 -8.10 -25.43 8.45
CA ASP A 125 -7.46 -26.51 7.70
C ASP A 125 -8.47 -27.29 6.84
N GLY A 126 -8.04 -28.35 6.16
CA GLY A 126 -8.91 -29.14 5.29
C GLY A 126 -9.98 -29.97 6.01
N ALA A 127 -9.94 -30.05 7.34
CA ALA A 127 -10.93 -30.75 8.17
C ALA A 127 -12.04 -29.82 8.69
N GLY A 128 -11.93 -28.50 8.48
CA GLY A 128 -12.86 -27.47 8.95
C GLY A 128 -12.44 -26.87 10.28
#